data_AF-A0A918ISL9-F1
#
_entry.id   AF-A0A918ISL9-F1
#
_cell.length_a   1.000
_cell.length_b   1.000
_cell.length_c   1.000
_cell.angle_alpha   90.00
_cell.angle_beta   90.00
_cell.angle_gamma   90.00
#
_symmetry.space_group_name_H-M   'P 1'
#
loop_
_entity.id
_entity.type
_entity.pdbx_description
1 polymer ?
#
loop_
_entity_poly.entity_id
_entity_poly.type
_entity_poly.pdbx_seq_one_letter_code
_entity_poly.pdbx_strand_id
1 'polypeptide(L)'
;MISYTTHLHKVSNKWVTFVHGAGGSSTIWYKQLREFKKHFNVLLLDLRGHGNSKLHLKDAFLDKYTFDTITNDIVEVIDHEKIPKSHFVGISLGTILIRNLAEKYPSRVESMILGGAIMKLNFRSQVLIRLGVVFKSIVPYLWLYKFFAFVIMPNKNHKESRTLFVREAKKLYQKEFIRWFKLTSEINPLLRFFRSVDINIPTLYLMGEEDYLFLPAVKKMVEKHRVSSLVVVENCGHVVNVEQPLFFNETVIKYLLAR
;
A
#
# COMPACT_ATOMS: atom_id res chain seq x y z
N MET A 1 -15.01 3.58 12.02
CA MET A 1 -14.93 3.00 10.67
C MET A 1 -14.47 3.98 9.60
N ILE A 2 -13.47 3.56 8.82
CA ILE A 2 -13.05 4.25 7.59
C ILE A 2 -14.08 4.05 6.46
N SER A 3 -14.07 4.94 5.47
CA SER A 3 -14.85 4.82 4.25
C SER A 3 -14.30 3.71 3.34
N TYR A 4 -15.21 3.03 2.66
CA TYR A 4 -14.90 1.97 1.72
C TYR A 4 -16.00 1.85 0.66
N THR A 5 -15.75 1.05 -0.37
CA THR A 5 -16.75 0.68 -1.38
C THR A 5 -16.65 -0.81 -1.66
N THR A 6 -17.79 -1.48 -1.74
CA THR A 6 -17.90 -2.88 -2.12
C THR A 6 -18.45 -3.04 -3.52
N HIS A 7 -18.01 -4.11 -4.17
CA HIS A 7 -18.52 -4.53 -5.45
C HIS A 7 -18.68 -6.04 -5.46
N LEU A 8 -19.93 -6.45 -5.27
CA LEU A 8 -20.26 -7.86 -5.17
C LEU A 8 -20.26 -8.53 -6.54
N HIS A 9 -19.70 -9.72 -6.58
CA HIS A 9 -19.76 -10.61 -7.71
C HIS A 9 -21.00 -11.51 -7.57
N LYS A 10 -21.64 -11.84 -8.70
CA LYS A 10 -22.92 -12.58 -8.69
C LYS A 10 -22.82 -14.01 -8.16
N VAL A 11 -21.67 -14.66 -8.37
CA VAL A 11 -21.46 -16.10 -8.11
C VAL A 11 -20.30 -16.37 -7.15
N SER A 12 -19.09 -15.87 -7.46
CA SER A 12 -17.90 -15.96 -6.61
C SER A 12 -18.13 -15.42 -5.18
N ASN A 13 -17.68 -16.18 -4.20
CA ASN A 13 -17.61 -15.80 -2.78
C ASN A 13 -16.21 -15.32 -2.35
N LYS A 14 -15.22 -15.36 -3.26
CA LYS A 14 -13.84 -14.93 -2.97
C LYS A 14 -13.76 -13.40 -2.94
N TRP A 15 -13.06 -12.87 -1.94
CA TRP A 15 -12.88 -11.43 -1.74
C TRP A 15 -11.47 -10.98 -2.11
N VAL A 16 -11.39 -9.78 -2.66
CA VAL A 16 -10.14 -9.05 -2.88
C VAL A 16 -10.26 -7.67 -2.23
N THR A 17 -9.42 -7.42 -1.23
CA THR A 17 -9.36 -6.15 -0.50
C THR A 17 -8.15 -5.34 -0.96
N PHE A 18 -8.41 -4.14 -1.46
CA PHE A 18 -7.39 -3.23 -1.98
C PHE A 18 -7.01 -2.17 -0.96
N VAL A 19 -5.70 -2.04 -0.70
CA VAL A 19 -5.12 -1.12 0.30
C VAL A 19 -4.16 -0.14 -0.40
N HIS A 20 -4.54 1.13 -0.50
CA HIS A 20 -3.73 2.14 -1.18
C HIS A 20 -2.46 2.53 -0.39
N GLY A 21 -1.52 3.17 -1.08
CA GLY A 21 -0.28 3.69 -0.50
C GLY A 21 -0.45 5.03 0.23
N ALA A 22 0.67 5.55 0.75
CA ALA A 22 0.71 6.84 1.43
C ALA A 22 0.22 7.95 0.51
N GLY A 23 -0.59 8.85 1.03
CA GLY A 23 -1.00 10.02 0.25
C GLY A 23 -2.04 9.73 -0.83
N GLY A 24 -2.54 8.48 -0.94
CA GLY A 24 -3.46 8.02 -1.99
C GLY A 24 -4.93 7.90 -1.57
N SER A 25 -5.73 7.21 -2.37
CA SER A 25 -7.12 6.82 -2.04
C SER A 25 -7.49 5.58 -2.86
N SER A 26 -8.67 5.01 -2.62
CA SER A 26 -9.26 3.93 -3.42
C SER A 26 -9.28 4.23 -4.92
N THR A 27 -9.26 5.51 -5.33
CA THR A 27 -9.25 5.93 -6.74
C THR A 27 -8.02 5.44 -7.52
N ILE A 28 -6.92 5.08 -6.84
CA ILE A 28 -5.73 4.49 -7.48
C ILE A 28 -6.03 3.16 -8.18
N TRP A 29 -7.11 2.48 -7.76
CA TRP A 29 -7.51 1.16 -8.26
C TRP A 29 -8.50 1.23 -9.43
N TYR A 30 -8.81 2.42 -9.95
CA TYR A 30 -9.75 2.58 -11.06
C TYR A 30 -9.41 1.68 -12.27
N LYS A 31 -8.13 1.57 -12.61
CA LYS A 31 -7.65 0.74 -13.74
C LYS A 31 -7.72 -0.78 -13.45
N GLN A 32 -7.80 -1.18 -12.18
CA GLN A 32 -7.93 -2.58 -11.74
C GLN A 32 -9.41 -2.99 -11.64
N LEU A 33 -10.26 -2.09 -11.17
CA LEU A 33 -11.60 -2.40 -10.72
C LEU A 33 -12.45 -3.19 -11.73
N ARG A 34 -12.43 -2.76 -13.00
CA ARG A 34 -13.22 -3.39 -14.07
C ARG A 34 -12.87 -4.87 -14.26
N GLU A 35 -11.58 -5.22 -14.17
CA GLU A 35 -11.11 -6.57 -14.40
C GLU A 35 -11.35 -7.46 -13.18
N PHE A 36 -11.05 -6.98 -11.98
CA PHE A 36 -11.21 -7.78 -10.76
C PHE A 36 -12.68 -8.11 -10.45
N LYS A 37 -13.61 -7.18 -10.72
CA LYS A 37 -15.05 -7.40 -10.52
C LYS A 37 -15.65 -8.50 -11.41
N LYS A 38 -14.92 -9.00 -12.42
CA LYS A 38 -15.36 -10.15 -13.23
C LYS A 38 -15.15 -11.49 -12.53
N HIS A 39 -14.39 -11.51 -11.44
CA HIS A 39 -13.92 -12.75 -10.80
C HIS A 39 -14.14 -12.78 -9.29
N PHE A 40 -14.17 -11.62 -8.62
CA PHE A 40 -14.15 -11.51 -7.17
C PHE A 40 -15.15 -10.48 -6.64
N ASN A 41 -15.57 -10.65 -5.39
CA ASN A 41 -16.06 -9.54 -4.59
C ASN A 41 -14.89 -8.59 -4.32
N VAL A 42 -15.06 -7.30 -4.61
CA VAL A 42 -13.99 -6.30 -4.46
C VAL A 42 -14.33 -5.35 -3.32
N LEU A 43 -13.41 -5.18 -2.38
CA LEU A 43 -13.45 -4.17 -1.33
C LEU A 43 -12.34 -3.15 -1.56
N LEU A 44 -12.72 -1.89 -1.82
CA LEU A 44 -11.79 -0.77 -1.95
C LEU A 44 -11.83 0.07 -0.67
N LEU A 45 -10.69 0.26 -0.03
CA LEU A 45 -10.59 1.05 1.19
C LEU A 45 -10.07 2.44 0.91
N ASP A 46 -10.60 3.45 1.61
CA ASP A 46 -9.95 4.72 1.84
C ASP A 46 -9.38 4.71 3.26
N LEU A 47 -8.06 4.68 3.42
CA LEU A 47 -7.42 4.67 4.74
C LEU A 47 -7.74 5.94 5.52
N ARG A 48 -7.64 5.90 6.85
CA ARG A 48 -7.90 7.05 7.72
C ARG A 48 -7.23 8.34 7.23
N GLY A 49 -7.99 9.43 7.19
CA GLY A 49 -7.53 10.73 6.72
C GLY A 49 -7.39 10.86 5.19
N HIS A 50 -7.70 9.82 4.43
CA HIS A 50 -7.61 9.80 2.96
C HIS A 50 -8.98 9.64 2.31
N GLY A 51 -9.10 10.07 1.04
CA GLY A 51 -10.33 9.93 0.26
C GLY A 51 -11.57 10.46 0.99
N ASN A 52 -12.57 9.60 1.16
CA ASN A 52 -13.80 9.90 1.88
C ASN A 52 -13.72 9.62 3.40
N SER A 53 -12.62 9.04 3.88
CA SER A 53 -12.33 8.78 5.31
C SER A 53 -11.83 10.03 6.04
N LYS A 54 -12.54 11.15 5.90
CA LYS A 54 -12.20 12.41 6.57
C LYS A 54 -12.50 12.26 8.06
N LEU A 55 -11.54 12.63 8.90
CA LEU A 55 -11.70 12.55 10.35
C LEU A 55 -12.74 13.56 10.85
N HIS A 56 -13.59 13.11 11.78
CA HIS A 56 -14.45 14.02 12.51
C HIS A 56 -13.67 14.67 13.65
N LEU A 57 -14.08 15.85 14.09
CA LEU A 57 -13.41 16.64 15.14
C LEU A 57 -13.22 15.86 16.45
N LYS A 58 -14.08 14.87 16.73
CA LYS A 58 -14.01 14.01 17.92
C LYS A 58 -12.85 12.99 17.86
N ASP A 59 -12.47 12.54 16.66
CA ASP A 59 -11.39 11.58 16.44
C ASP A 59 -10.00 12.24 16.52
N ALA A 60 -9.96 13.58 16.46
CA ALA A 60 -8.71 14.32 16.40
C ALA A 60 -7.90 14.28 17.72
N PHE A 61 -8.56 13.95 18.83
CA PHE A 61 -7.99 13.99 20.18
C PHE A 61 -7.65 12.62 20.77
N LEU A 62 -8.09 11.51 20.16
CA LEU A 62 -8.14 10.21 20.86
C LEU A 62 -7.09 9.17 20.43
N ASP A 63 -6.62 9.14 19.19
CA ASP A 63 -5.79 8.00 18.76
C ASP A 63 -4.36 8.34 18.32
N LYS A 64 -3.40 7.57 18.88
CA LYS A 64 -2.04 7.47 18.35
C LYS A 64 -2.11 6.88 16.95
N TYR A 65 -1.57 7.61 15.97
CA TYR A 65 -1.32 7.07 14.63
C TYR A 65 -0.17 6.07 14.72
N THR A 66 -0.51 4.78 14.70
CA THR A 66 0.43 3.66 14.61
C THR A 66 0.00 2.76 13.46
N PHE A 67 0.91 1.90 12.95
CA PHE A 67 0.53 0.91 11.96
C PHE A 67 -0.55 -0.05 12.47
N ASP A 68 -0.54 -0.35 13.77
CA ASP A 68 -1.52 -1.22 14.41
C ASP A 68 -2.92 -0.62 14.40
N THR A 69 -3.00 0.66 14.75
CA THR A 69 -4.26 1.38 14.78
C THR A 69 -4.87 1.48 13.37
N ILE A 70 -4.05 1.68 12.34
CA ILE A 70 -4.52 1.70 10.93
C ILE A 70 -4.89 0.29 10.46
N THR A 71 -4.12 -0.74 10.83
CA THR A 71 -4.47 -2.14 10.54
C THR A 71 -5.82 -2.51 11.15
N ASN A 72 -6.11 -2.04 12.37
CA ASN A 72 -7.38 -2.30 13.03
C ASN A 72 -8.57 -1.64 12.32
N ASP A 73 -8.40 -0.49 11.65
CA ASP A 73 -9.46 0.06 10.79
C ASP A 73 -9.82 -0.89 9.64
N ILE A 74 -8.80 -1.52 9.05
CA ILE A 74 -9.01 -2.49 7.96
C ILE A 74 -9.80 -3.68 8.50
N VAL A 75 -9.44 -4.15 9.70
CA VAL A 75 -10.12 -5.25 10.40
C VAL A 75 -11.58 -4.89 10.73
N GLU A 76 -11.82 -3.67 11.21
CA GLU A 76 -13.17 -3.16 11.51
C GLU A 76 -14.08 -3.24 10.27
N VAL A 77 -13.57 -2.84 9.10
CA VAL A 77 -14.35 -2.90 7.84
C VAL A 77 -14.63 -4.34 7.41
N ILE A 78 -13.63 -5.22 7.43
CA ILE A 78 -13.84 -6.63 7.02
C ILE A 78 -14.76 -7.37 8.00
N ASP A 79 -14.76 -7.01 9.28
CA ASP A 79 -15.69 -7.56 10.27
C ASP A 79 -17.11 -7.06 10.04
N HIS A 80 -17.27 -5.76 9.77
CA HIS A 80 -18.56 -5.17 9.45
C HIS A 80 -19.20 -5.79 8.20
N GLU A 81 -18.40 -5.98 7.14
CA GLU A 81 -18.82 -6.65 5.91
C GLU A 81 -18.91 -8.18 6.04
N LYS A 82 -18.60 -8.73 7.23
CA LYS A 82 -18.61 -10.17 7.54
C LYS A 82 -17.76 -10.98 6.55
N ILE A 83 -16.61 -10.44 6.17
CA ILE A 83 -15.65 -11.08 5.27
C ILE A 83 -14.73 -11.96 6.13
N PRO A 84 -14.89 -13.30 6.09
CA PRO A 84 -14.09 -14.18 6.94
C PRO A 84 -12.61 -14.15 6.51
N LYS A 85 -12.35 -14.15 5.21
CA LYS A 85 -11.01 -14.22 4.63
C LYS A 85 -10.98 -13.51 3.27
N SER A 86 -9.88 -12.83 2.97
CA SER A 86 -9.72 -12.05 1.73
C SER A 86 -8.31 -12.19 1.16
N HIS A 87 -8.19 -12.03 -0.15
CA HIS A 87 -6.91 -11.73 -0.78
C HIS A 87 -6.61 -10.24 -0.62
N PHE A 88 -5.41 -9.89 -0.19
CA PHE A 88 -5.05 -8.49 0.02
C PHE A 88 -4.10 -8.00 -1.08
N VAL A 89 -4.47 -6.91 -1.74
CA VAL A 89 -3.66 -6.27 -2.79
C VAL A 89 -3.30 -4.86 -2.33
N GLY A 90 -2.01 -4.56 -2.23
CA GLY A 90 -1.56 -3.24 -1.78
C GLY A 90 -0.38 -2.71 -2.55
N ILE A 91 -0.25 -1.38 -2.51
CA ILE A 91 0.83 -0.65 -3.15
C ILE A 91 1.58 0.18 -2.10
N SER A 92 2.92 0.17 -2.17
CA SER A 92 3.78 1.03 -1.36
C SER A 92 3.47 0.87 0.14
N LEU A 93 3.07 1.94 0.84
CA LEU A 93 2.69 1.88 2.27
C LEU A 93 1.57 0.85 2.58
N GLY A 94 0.66 0.61 1.63
CA GLY A 94 -0.37 -0.42 1.77
C GLY A 94 0.24 -1.82 1.95
N THR A 95 1.44 -2.07 1.42
CA THR A 95 2.14 -3.34 1.62
C THR A 95 2.61 -3.55 3.06
N ILE A 96 2.99 -2.47 3.75
CA ILE A 96 3.38 -2.53 5.17
C ILE A 96 2.14 -2.85 6.02
N LEU A 97 1.01 -2.22 5.72
CA LEU A 97 -0.26 -2.47 6.42
C LEU A 97 -0.79 -3.89 6.21
N ILE A 98 -0.73 -4.40 4.97
CA ILE A 98 -1.13 -5.78 4.67
C ILE A 98 -0.23 -6.77 5.40
N ARG A 99 1.09 -6.54 5.42
CA ARG A 99 2.00 -7.39 6.20
C ARG A 99 1.69 -7.31 7.69
N ASN A 100 1.48 -6.12 8.25
CA ASN A 100 1.11 -5.98 9.66
C ASN A 100 -0.20 -6.72 9.99
N LEU A 101 -1.20 -6.64 9.10
CA LEU A 101 -2.45 -7.38 9.22
C LEU A 101 -2.22 -8.88 9.18
N ALA A 102 -1.39 -9.37 8.26
CA ALA A 102 -1.12 -10.79 8.11
C ALA A 102 -0.38 -11.38 9.33
N GLU A 103 0.54 -10.64 9.94
CA GLU A 103 1.23 -11.07 11.17
C GLU A 103 0.26 -11.15 12.37
N LYS A 104 -0.72 -10.24 12.45
CA LYS A 104 -1.66 -10.15 13.58
C LYS A 104 -2.91 -11.00 13.44
N TYR A 105 -3.40 -11.10 12.21
CA TYR A 105 -4.67 -11.74 11.85
C TYR A 105 -4.47 -12.69 10.66
N PRO A 106 -3.54 -13.67 10.74
CA PRO A 106 -3.17 -14.53 9.62
C PRO A 106 -4.36 -15.32 9.05
N SER A 107 -5.32 -15.71 9.89
CA SER A 107 -6.55 -16.43 9.47
C SER A 107 -7.44 -15.61 8.53
N ARG A 108 -7.29 -14.29 8.51
CA ARG A 108 -8.08 -13.37 7.67
C ARG A 108 -7.48 -13.17 6.27
N VAL A 109 -6.26 -13.64 6.04
CA VAL A 109 -5.52 -13.40 4.80
C VAL A 109 -5.38 -14.69 4.01
N GLU A 110 -5.95 -14.72 2.81
CA GLU A 110 -5.82 -15.85 1.87
C GLU A 110 -4.49 -15.79 1.12
N SER A 111 -4.18 -14.64 0.55
CA SER A 111 -2.90 -14.37 -0.08
C SER A 111 -2.64 -12.88 -0.13
N MET A 112 -1.40 -12.50 -0.43
CA MET A 112 -0.98 -11.11 -0.49
C MET A 112 -0.34 -10.77 -1.83
N ILE A 113 -0.71 -9.64 -2.41
CA ILE A 113 -0.03 -9.01 -3.53
C ILE A 113 0.54 -7.69 -3.05
N LEU A 114 1.86 -7.59 -3.08
CA LEU A 114 2.60 -6.48 -2.54
C LEU A 114 3.33 -5.78 -3.69
N GLY A 115 2.67 -4.80 -4.29
CA GLY A 115 3.23 -4.00 -5.38
C GLY A 115 4.05 -2.82 -4.85
N GLY A 116 5.23 -2.56 -5.43
CA GLY A 116 6.13 -1.50 -4.94
C GLY A 116 6.44 -1.68 -3.44
N ALA A 117 6.64 -2.92 -3.00
CA ALA A 117 6.71 -3.29 -1.60
C ALA A 117 7.92 -2.65 -0.89
N ILE A 118 7.65 -2.02 0.25
CA ILE A 118 8.69 -1.38 1.05
C ILE A 118 9.17 -2.39 2.09
N MET A 119 10.27 -3.08 1.82
CA MET A 119 10.84 -4.08 2.76
C MET A 119 12.07 -3.59 3.51
N LYS A 120 12.73 -2.52 3.06
CA LYS A 120 13.83 -1.86 3.78
C LYS A 120 13.96 -0.41 3.31
N LEU A 121 14.18 0.51 4.25
CA LEU A 121 14.61 1.87 3.91
C LEU A 121 16.13 1.90 3.81
N ASN A 122 16.67 2.19 2.63
CA ASN A 122 18.11 2.37 2.45
C ASN A 122 18.58 3.68 3.13
N PHE A 123 19.89 3.87 3.25
CA PHE A 123 20.45 5.06 3.92
C PHE A 123 19.94 6.37 3.29
N ARG A 124 19.86 6.43 1.95
CA ARG A 124 19.35 7.61 1.23
C ARG A 124 17.90 7.90 1.63
N SER A 125 17.02 6.90 1.61
CA SER A 125 15.62 7.02 2.04
C SER A 125 15.49 7.45 3.50
N GLN A 126 16.35 6.94 4.39
CA GLN A 126 16.34 7.33 5.80
C GLN A 126 16.75 8.80 5.99
N VAL A 127 17.80 9.26 5.30
CA VAL A 127 18.21 10.66 5.33
C VAL A 127 17.11 11.55 4.77
N LEU A 128 16.50 11.17 3.65
CA LEU A 128 15.39 11.90 3.04
C LEU A 128 14.20 12.05 3.98
N ILE A 129 13.78 10.96 4.63
CA ILE A 129 12.70 10.99 5.61
C ILE A 129 13.06 11.89 6.79
N ARG A 130 14.28 11.78 7.34
CA ARG A 130 14.74 12.63 8.46
C ARG A 130 14.71 14.11 8.09
N LEU A 131 15.22 14.47 6.91
CA LEU A 131 15.15 15.85 6.42
C LEU A 131 13.70 16.31 6.28
N GLY A 132 12.83 15.47 5.73
CA GLY A 132 11.39 15.73 5.71
C GLY A 132 10.79 15.98 7.10
N VAL A 133 11.21 15.22 8.12
CA VAL A 133 10.70 15.38 9.50
C VAL A 133 11.10 16.75 10.05
N VAL A 134 12.36 17.14 9.83
CA VAL A 134 12.94 18.40 10.34
C VAL A 134 12.30 19.61 9.66
N PHE A 135 12.13 19.56 8.34
CA PHE A 135 11.69 20.72 7.55
C PHE A 135 10.18 20.78 7.30
N LYS A 136 9.38 19.81 7.75
CA LYS A 136 7.92 19.77 7.49
C LYS A 136 7.13 21.00 7.96
N SER A 137 7.65 21.74 8.94
CA SER A 137 6.99 22.94 9.49
C SER A 137 7.41 24.23 8.79
N ILE A 138 8.47 24.19 7.98
CA ILE A 138 9.06 25.37 7.32
C ILE A 138 8.78 25.30 5.81
N VAL A 139 8.92 24.11 5.21
CA VAL A 139 8.73 23.89 3.77
C VAL A 139 7.26 23.55 3.50
N PRO A 140 6.61 24.19 2.50
CA PRO A 140 5.27 23.81 2.10
C PRO A 140 5.20 22.31 1.77
N TYR A 141 4.26 21.59 2.40
CA TYR A 141 4.22 20.12 2.31
C TYR A 141 4.15 19.62 0.85
N LEU A 142 3.46 20.35 -0.05
CA LEU A 142 3.38 19.98 -1.46
C LEU A 142 4.74 20.01 -2.18
N TRP A 143 5.65 20.89 -1.78
CA TRP A 143 6.99 20.94 -2.36
C TRP A 143 7.78 19.71 -1.92
N LEU A 144 7.67 19.36 -0.64
CA LEU A 144 8.26 18.14 -0.10
C LEU A 144 7.69 16.88 -0.78
N TYR A 145 6.37 16.83 -1.05
CA TYR A 145 5.74 15.74 -1.80
C TYR A 145 6.24 15.64 -3.23
N LYS A 146 6.32 16.76 -3.96
CA LYS A 146 6.85 16.76 -5.35
C LYS A 146 8.29 16.27 -5.38
N PHE A 147 9.10 16.70 -4.41
CA PHE A 147 10.48 16.25 -4.27
C PHE A 147 10.54 14.75 -3.99
N PHE A 148 9.82 14.23 -2.98
CA PHE A 148 9.80 12.80 -2.69
C PHE A 148 9.24 11.97 -3.85
N ALA A 149 8.21 12.44 -4.54
CA ALA A 149 7.68 11.78 -5.72
C ALA A 149 8.76 11.65 -6.80
N PHE A 150 9.54 12.70 -7.03
CA PHE A 150 10.64 12.68 -7.99
C PHE A 150 11.77 11.74 -7.56
N VAL A 151 12.13 11.74 -6.28
CA VAL A 151 13.18 10.85 -5.78
C VAL A 151 12.76 9.38 -5.88
N ILE A 152 11.52 9.04 -5.52
CA ILE A 152 11.03 7.65 -5.58
C ILE A 152 10.84 7.20 -7.03
N MET A 153 10.41 8.10 -7.90
CA MET A 153 10.05 7.82 -9.28
C MET A 153 10.78 8.80 -10.22
N PRO A 154 12.07 8.63 -10.51
CA PRO A 154 12.87 9.64 -11.20
C PRO A 154 12.70 9.65 -12.73
N ASN A 155 12.32 8.53 -13.35
CA ASN A 155 12.39 8.39 -14.81
C ASN A 155 11.21 9.07 -15.51
N LYS A 156 11.36 9.36 -16.81
CA LYS A 156 10.34 10.08 -17.59
C LYS A 156 9.02 9.30 -17.68
N ASN A 157 9.08 7.99 -17.84
CA ASN A 157 7.94 7.08 -17.88
C ASN A 157 7.13 7.05 -16.55
N HIS A 158 7.73 7.38 -15.40
CA HIS A 158 7.00 7.44 -14.12
C HIS A 158 6.16 8.72 -13.91
N LYS A 159 6.05 9.58 -14.93
CA LYS A 159 5.38 10.89 -14.83
C LYS A 159 3.91 10.78 -14.40
N GLU A 160 3.20 9.76 -14.89
CA GLU A 160 1.80 9.53 -14.50
C GLU A 160 1.70 9.25 -13.00
N SER A 161 2.51 8.31 -12.49
CA SER A 161 2.57 7.96 -11.07
C SER A 161 2.93 9.14 -10.19
N ARG A 162 3.93 9.96 -10.57
CA ARG A 162 4.27 11.20 -9.85
C ARG A 162 3.10 12.17 -9.80
N THR A 163 2.41 12.36 -10.93
CA THR A 163 1.29 13.29 -11.04
C THR A 163 0.12 12.83 -10.18
N LEU A 164 -0.18 11.54 -10.19
CA LEU A 164 -1.20 10.93 -9.35
C LEU A 164 -0.86 11.10 -7.87
N PHE A 165 0.36 10.78 -7.45
CA PHE A 165 0.82 10.91 -6.07
C PHE A 165 0.71 12.36 -5.56
N VAL A 166 1.15 13.34 -6.36
CA VAL A 166 1.03 14.77 -6.01
C VAL A 166 -0.42 15.23 -5.98
N ARG A 167 -1.28 14.73 -6.89
CA ARG A 167 -2.71 15.08 -6.91
C ARG A 167 -3.43 14.56 -5.68
N GLU A 168 -3.17 13.33 -5.27
CA GLU A 168 -3.78 12.75 -4.07
C GLU A 168 -3.25 13.42 -2.80
N ALA A 169 -1.94 13.74 -2.76
CA ALA A 169 -1.35 14.50 -1.66
C ALA A 169 -2.01 15.88 -1.45
N LYS A 170 -2.43 16.57 -2.52
CA LYS A 170 -3.17 17.84 -2.42
C LYS A 170 -4.53 17.71 -1.74
N LYS A 171 -5.16 16.53 -1.80
CA LYS A 171 -6.45 16.27 -1.16
C LYS A 171 -6.31 16.04 0.34
N LEU A 172 -5.11 15.69 0.81
CA LEU A 172 -4.80 15.60 2.24
C LEU A 172 -4.58 16.98 2.83
N TYR A 173 -5.26 17.26 3.94
CA TYR A 173 -4.96 18.46 4.72
C TYR A 173 -3.66 18.28 5.51
N GLN A 174 -2.96 19.38 5.75
CA GLN A 174 -1.61 19.40 6.33
C GLN A 174 -1.46 18.65 7.66
N LYS A 175 -2.50 18.64 8.51
CA LYS A 175 -2.45 17.93 9.79
C LYS A 175 -2.43 16.40 9.60
N GLU A 176 -3.14 15.83 8.61
CA GLU A 176 -3.02 14.40 8.28
C GLU A 176 -1.67 14.04 7.76
N PHE A 177 -1.10 14.91 6.92
CA PHE A 177 0.26 14.72 6.47
C PHE A 177 1.22 14.56 7.65
N ILE A 178 1.15 15.47 8.64
CA ILE A 178 2.00 15.40 9.83
C ILE A 178 1.77 14.11 10.62
N ARG A 179 0.52 13.64 10.74
CA ARG A 179 0.16 12.39 11.44
C ARG A 179 0.76 11.17 10.75
N TRP A 180 0.57 11.02 9.45
CA TRP A 180 1.19 9.94 8.67
C TRP A 180 2.72 10.04 8.65
N PHE A 181 3.27 11.25 8.70
CA PHE A 181 4.73 11.43 8.80
C PHE A 181 5.29 10.94 10.13
N LYS A 182 4.51 10.90 11.22
CA LYS A 182 4.95 10.33 12.51
C LYS A 182 5.15 8.82 12.44
N LEU A 183 4.39 8.11 11.59
CA LEU A 183 4.53 6.66 11.37
C LEU A 183 5.92 6.28 10.86
N THR A 184 6.66 7.22 10.26
CA THR A 184 8.01 6.96 9.76
C THR A 184 8.97 6.46 10.83
N SER A 185 8.71 6.78 12.11
CA SER A 185 9.46 6.27 13.26
C SER A 185 9.26 4.76 13.50
N GLU A 186 8.08 4.22 13.17
CA GLU A 186 7.74 2.80 13.32
C GLU A 186 8.19 1.93 12.14
N ILE A 187 8.43 2.55 10.96
CA ILE A 187 8.75 1.82 9.74
C ILE A 187 9.99 0.95 9.92
N ASN A 188 11.11 1.50 10.39
CA ASN A 188 12.36 0.74 10.45
C ASN A 188 12.27 -0.51 11.34
N PRO A 189 11.75 -0.44 12.59
CA PRO A 189 11.48 -1.62 13.41
C PRO A 189 10.59 -2.66 12.71
N LEU A 190 9.44 -2.25 12.15
CA LEU A 190 8.51 -3.15 11.47
C LEU A 190 9.14 -3.84 10.27
N LEU A 191 9.86 -3.09 9.43
CA LEU A 191 10.53 -3.66 8.27
C LEU A 191 11.66 -4.61 8.66
N ARG A 192 12.32 -4.39 9.80
CA ARG A 192 13.30 -5.38 10.31
C ARG A 192 12.59 -6.67 10.69
N PHE A 193 11.46 -6.58 11.38
CA PHE A 193 10.64 -7.72 11.78
C PHE A 193 10.10 -8.51 10.58
N PHE A 194 9.51 -7.84 9.57
CA PHE A 194 8.99 -8.51 8.37
C PHE A 194 10.05 -9.26 7.57
N ARG A 195 11.31 -8.83 7.60
CA ARG A 195 12.42 -9.54 6.94
C ARG A 195 12.97 -10.69 7.76
N SER A 196 12.67 -10.77 9.05
CA SER A 196 13.09 -11.88 9.92
C SER A 196 12.03 -12.97 10.06
N VAL A 197 10.76 -12.67 9.75
CA VAL A 197 9.65 -13.61 9.84
C VAL A 197 9.22 -14.04 8.44
N ASP A 198 9.40 -15.32 8.16
CA ASP A 198 8.79 -15.96 7.00
C ASP A 198 7.34 -16.32 7.34
N ILE A 199 6.39 -15.56 6.79
CA ILE A 199 4.97 -15.83 7.01
C ILE A 199 4.54 -16.93 6.04
N ASN A 200 3.83 -17.93 6.56
CA ASN A 200 3.33 -19.03 5.74
C ASN A 200 2.02 -18.66 5.01
N ILE A 201 2.01 -17.50 4.35
CA ILE A 201 0.88 -17.01 3.54
C ILE A 201 1.38 -16.73 2.13
N PRO A 202 0.75 -17.29 1.07
CA PRO A 202 1.17 -17.11 -0.31
C PRO A 202 1.30 -15.63 -0.67
N THR A 203 2.51 -15.19 -1.02
CA THR A 203 2.81 -13.78 -1.29
C THR A 203 3.41 -13.59 -2.68
N LEU A 204 2.82 -12.70 -3.47
CA LEU A 204 3.39 -12.21 -4.72
C LEU A 204 3.91 -10.79 -4.52
N TYR A 205 5.19 -10.60 -4.73
CA TYR A 205 5.81 -9.28 -4.90
C TYR A 205 5.77 -8.91 -6.38
N LEU A 206 5.19 -7.77 -6.69
CA LEU A 206 5.11 -7.26 -8.07
C LEU A 206 5.82 -5.90 -8.13
N MET A 207 7.06 -5.91 -8.58
CA MET A 207 7.97 -4.77 -8.48
C MET A 207 8.34 -4.26 -9.86
N GLY A 208 8.43 -2.95 -10.04
CA GLY A 208 9.03 -2.39 -11.25
C GLY A 208 10.55 -2.54 -11.22
N GLU A 209 11.15 -2.82 -12.38
CA GLU A 209 12.61 -2.92 -12.55
C GLU A 209 13.33 -1.62 -12.13
N GLU A 210 12.70 -0.48 -12.40
CA GLU A 210 13.26 0.84 -12.14
C GLU A 210 12.98 1.34 -10.71
N ASP A 211 12.35 0.53 -9.85
CA ASP A 211 12.19 0.80 -8.42
C ASP A 211 13.52 0.55 -7.66
N TYR A 212 14.48 1.44 -7.94
CA TYR A 212 15.84 1.34 -7.43
C TYR A 212 15.93 1.45 -5.90
N LEU A 213 14.92 2.03 -5.23
CA LEU A 213 14.91 2.20 -3.79
C LEU A 213 14.54 0.91 -3.06
N PHE A 214 13.54 0.17 -3.57
CA PHE A 214 12.92 -0.91 -2.80
C PHE A 214 13.12 -2.30 -3.40
N LEU A 215 13.26 -2.44 -4.73
CA LEU A 215 13.47 -3.73 -5.39
C LEU A 215 14.66 -4.53 -4.84
N PRO A 216 15.85 -3.94 -4.58
CA PRO A 216 16.99 -4.72 -4.10
C PRO A 216 16.75 -5.43 -2.75
N ALA A 217 15.93 -4.84 -1.87
CA ALA A 217 15.60 -5.45 -0.59
C ALA A 217 14.61 -6.60 -0.75
N VAL A 218 13.64 -6.46 -1.68
CA VAL A 218 12.66 -7.50 -1.98
C VAL A 218 13.33 -8.71 -2.62
N LYS A 219 14.23 -8.53 -3.60
CA LYS A 219 14.99 -9.62 -4.23
C LYS A 219 15.68 -10.51 -3.18
N LYS A 220 16.44 -9.90 -2.27
CA LYS A 220 17.17 -10.60 -1.19
C LYS A 220 16.28 -11.32 -0.18
N MET A 221 15.05 -10.84 0.00
CA MET A 221 14.11 -11.41 0.97
C MET A 221 13.38 -12.62 0.37
N VAL A 222 12.94 -12.51 -0.89
CA VAL A 222 12.23 -13.60 -1.58
C VAL A 222 13.13 -14.83 -1.76
N GLU A 223 14.46 -14.66 -1.88
CA GLU A 223 15.43 -15.77 -1.86
C GLU A 223 15.36 -16.64 -0.59
N LYS A 224 14.81 -16.12 0.52
CA LYS A 224 14.77 -16.79 1.83
C LYS A 224 13.37 -17.25 2.22
N HIS A 225 12.32 -16.65 1.66
CA HIS A 225 10.94 -16.86 2.09
C HIS A 225 10.26 -17.92 1.21
N ARG A 226 9.74 -18.99 1.82
CA ARG A 226 9.36 -20.22 1.09
C ARG A 226 8.13 -20.08 0.21
N VAL A 227 7.15 -19.30 0.64
CA VAL A 227 5.85 -19.13 -0.04
C VAL A 227 5.71 -17.76 -0.70
N SER A 228 6.85 -17.08 -0.90
CA SER A 228 6.93 -15.80 -1.58
C SER A 228 7.46 -15.97 -3.00
N SER A 229 6.91 -15.19 -3.93
CA SER A 229 7.37 -15.12 -5.31
C SER A 229 7.56 -13.66 -5.72
N LEU A 230 8.45 -13.42 -6.67
CA LEU A 230 8.74 -12.08 -7.20
C LEU A 230 8.55 -12.08 -8.71
N VAL A 231 7.76 -11.12 -9.18
CA VAL A 231 7.70 -10.74 -10.60
C VAL A 231 8.25 -9.33 -10.72
N VAL A 232 9.25 -9.17 -11.59
CA VAL A 232 9.85 -7.86 -11.92
C VAL A 232 9.28 -7.41 -13.27
N VAL A 233 8.76 -6.18 -13.31
CA VAL A 233 8.13 -5.60 -14.50
C VAL A 233 9.12 -4.64 -15.15
N GLU A 234 9.53 -4.96 -16.38
CA GLU A 234 10.43 -4.13 -17.18
C GLU A 234 9.81 -2.77 -17.49
N ASN A 235 10.67 -1.75 -17.67
CA ASN A 235 10.25 -0.37 -18.02
C ASN A 235 9.18 0.21 -17.08
N CYS A 236 9.24 -0.15 -15.80
CA CYS A 236 8.26 0.23 -14.80
C CYS A 236 8.93 0.62 -13.47
N GLY A 237 8.39 1.66 -12.83
CA GLY A 237 8.84 2.16 -11.53
C GLY A 237 8.06 1.61 -10.34
N HIS A 238 7.88 2.46 -9.33
CA HIS A 238 7.36 2.08 -8.02
C HIS A 238 5.86 1.69 -8.03
N VAL A 239 5.06 2.27 -8.92
CA VAL A 239 3.58 2.18 -8.88
C VAL A 239 3.07 1.37 -10.08
N VAL A 240 3.37 0.06 -10.06
CA VAL A 240 3.13 -0.86 -11.18
C VAL A 240 1.67 -0.89 -11.65
N ASN A 241 0.71 -0.82 -10.72
CA ASN A 241 -0.71 -0.87 -11.05
C ASN A 241 -1.19 0.34 -11.86
N VAL A 242 -0.47 1.47 -11.79
CA VAL A 242 -0.76 2.69 -12.56
C VAL A 242 -0.02 2.68 -13.89
N GLU A 243 1.27 2.33 -13.87
CA GLU A 243 2.17 2.39 -15.03
C GLU A 243 1.95 1.26 -16.03
N GLN A 244 1.73 0.03 -15.54
CA GLN A 244 1.54 -1.18 -16.34
C GLN A 244 0.24 -1.90 -15.92
N PRO A 245 -0.93 -1.25 -16.06
CA PRO A 245 -2.20 -1.71 -15.48
C PRO A 245 -2.67 -3.04 -16.06
N LEU A 246 -2.50 -3.28 -17.36
CA LEU A 246 -2.93 -4.53 -18.01
C LEU A 246 -2.12 -5.72 -17.49
N PHE A 247 -0.80 -5.59 -17.50
CA PHE A 247 0.12 -6.60 -16.97
C PHE A 247 -0.15 -6.87 -15.48
N PHE A 248 -0.35 -5.81 -14.69
CA PHE A 248 -0.71 -5.93 -13.28
C PHE A 248 -2.00 -6.74 -13.11
N ASN A 249 -3.06 -6.39 -13.84
CA ASN A 249 -4.36 -7.04 -13.72
C ASN A 249 -4.26 -8.53 -14.09
N GLU A 250 -3.69 -8.85 -15.24
CA GLU A 250 -3.57 -10.23 -15.72
C GLU A 250 -2.75 -11.09 -14.74
N THR A 251 -1.57 -10.61 -14.36
CA THR A 251 -0.66 -11.34 -13.47
C THR A 251 -1.30 -11.58 -12.11
N VAL A 252 -1.91 -10.55 -11.52
CA VAL A 252 -2.51 -10.64 -10.20
C VAL A 252 -3.77 -11.50 -10.22
N ILE A 253 -4.67 -11.31 -11.18
CA ILE A 253 -5.90 -12.12 -11.27
C ILE A 253 -5.55 -13.60 -11.46
N LYS A 254 -4.60 -13.92 -12.36
CA LYS A 254 -4.11 -15.29 -12.54
C LYS A 254 -3.54 -15.88 -11.26
N TYR A 255 -2.75 -15.11 -10.52
CA TYR A 255 -2.23 -15.52 -9.23
C TYR A 255 -3.37 -15.78 -8.24
N LEU A 256 -4.34 -14.87 -8.12
CA LEU A 256 -5.45 -15.01 -7.19
C LEU A 256 -6.38 -16.19 -7.48
N LEU A 257 -6.70 -16.44 -8.75
CA LEU A 257 -7.58 -17.55 -9.16
C LEU A 257 -6.98 -18.94 -8.88
N ALA A 258 -5.67 -19.04 -8.73
CA ALA A 258 -5.00 -20.30 -8.40
C ALA A 258 -5.07 -20.67 -6.90
N ARG A 259 -5.85 -19.94 -6.08
CA ARG A 259 -5.85 -19.99 -4.60
C ARG A 259 -7.25 -20.01 -4.00
#